data_AF-A0A4Q6AYZ1-F1
#
_entry.id   AF-A0A4Q6AYZ1-F1
#
_cell.length_a   1.000
_cell.length_b   1.000
_cell.length_c   1.000
_cell.angle_alpha   90.00
_cell.angle_beta   90.00
_cell.angle_gamma   90.00
#
_symmetry.space_group_name_H-M   'P 1'
#
loop_
_entity.id
_entity.type
_entity.pdbx_description
1 polymer ?
#
loop_
_entity_poly.entity_id
_entity_poly.type
_entity_poly.pdbx_seq_one_letter_code
_entity_poly.pdbx_strand_id
1 'polypeptide(L)'
;MKIHNSIKLKGMLLACLVTACSNPVQRPSLGKAKSANAGGSDNPHSGTTTVPPKSVDTQALKQVAEQILAAQNNSCSATATGAAPEPILRLLTKVEYNNSIASVLNLKTNYAADFPVEQRILGFKNNATTNLVSDSHMDAYLNVAKVISKEFVATNFQSVVGCALTAGETCVNTLINGVGAKLWRRPIEKAESTRMLALYNTYA
;
A
#
# COMPACT_ATOMS: atom_id res chain seq x y z
N MET A 1 -8.37 -40.25 -43.73
CA MET A 1 -8.13 -41.53 -43.02
C MET A 1 -6.83 -41.41 -42.23
N LYS A 2 -6.81 -41.90 -40.98
CA LYS A 2 -5.65 -42.15 -40.08
C LYS A 2 -4.51 -41.11 -39.99
N ILE A 3 -4.45 -40.54 -38.79
CA ILE A 3 -3.33 -39.85 -38.11
C ILE A 3 -2.02 -40.68 -38.14
N HIS A 4 -0.87 -40.00 -38.25
CA HIS A 4 0.52 -40.33 -37.80
C HIS A 4 1.35 -39.04 -38.02
N ASN A 5 2.46 -38.68 -37.35
CA ASN A 5 3.13 -39.08 -36.09
C ASN A 5 3.89 -37.80 -35.59
N SER A 6 4.85 -37.67 -34.66
CA SER A 6 5.75 -38.52 -33.84
C SER A 6 6.09 -37.77 -32.52
N ILE A 7 6.68 -38.45 -31.52
CA ILE A 7 7.19 -37.82 -30.27
C ILE A 7 8.54 -38.46 -29.86
N LYS A 8 9.43 -37.67 -29.23
CA LYS A 8 10.52 -38.02 -28.25
C LYS A 8 11.99 -37.78 -28.66
N LEU A 9 12.67 -36.93 -27.89
CA LEU A 9 14.07 -37.01 -27.44
C LEU A 9 14.17 -36.11 -26.18
N LYS A 10 14.57 -36.55 -24.97
CA LYS A 10 15.94 -36.91 -24.50
C LYS A 10 16.98 -35.85 -24.90
N GLY A 11 17.69 -35.14 -24.02
CA GLY A 11 17.72 -35.12 -22.55
C GLY A 11 19.04 -35.67 -21.98
N MET A 12 19.90 -34.81 -21.41
CA MET A 12 21.14 -35.19 -20.71
C MET A 12 21.57 -34.11 -19.68
N LEU A 13 22.37 -34.51 -18.70
CA LEU A 13 22.89 -33.72 -17.57
C LEU A 13 24.41 -33.50 -17.73
N LEU A 14 24.94 -32.34 -17.34
CA LEU A 14 26.37 -32.14 -17.03
C LEU A 14 26.53 -31.06 -15.95
N ALA A 15 27.62 -31.10 -15.18
CA ALA A 15 27.73 -30.41 -13.89
C ALA A 15 29.04 -29.62 -13.71
N CYS A 16 29.03 -28.78 -12.68
CA CYS A 16 30.17 -28.11 -12.03
C CYS A 16 31.04 -27.15 -12.86
N LEU A 17 30.94 -25.87 -12.51
CA LEU A 17 32.10 -25.08 -12.12
C LEU A 17 31.70 -24.12 -10.98
N VAL A 18 32.54 -24.01 -9.96
CA VAL A 18 32.22 -23.28 -8.72
C VAL A 18 32.99 -21.98 -8.66
N THR A 19 32.28 -20.85 -8.71
CA THR A 19 32.85 -19.51 -8.45
C THR A 19 32.04 -18.84 -7.34
N ALA A 20 32.61 -18.78 -6.13
CA ALA A 20 31.97 -18.16 -4.99
C ALA A 20 32.09 -16.63 -5.03
N CYS A 21 30.98 -15.92 -5.25
CA CYS A 21 30.93 -14.46 -5.15
C CYS A 21 30.55 -14.00 -3.73
N SER A 22 31.40 -14.31 -2.75
CA SER A 22 31.24 -13.91 -1.34
C SER A 22 31.58 -12.43 -1.10
N ASN A 23 30.92 -11.51 -1.83
CA ASN A 23 31.07 -10.07 -1.65
C ASN A 23 29.91 -9.52 -0.78
N PRO A 24 30.16 -9.04 0.44
CA PRO A 24 29.14 -8.34 1.21
C PRO A 24 28.81 -7.00 0.52
N VAL A 25 27.54 -6.60 0.57
CA VAL A 25 27.08 -5.31 0.02
C VAL A 25 27.89 -4.17 0.64
N GLN A 26 28.66 -3.46 -0.18
CA GLN A 26 29.43 -2.31 0.27
C GLN A 26 28.48 -1.21 0.73
N ARG A 27 28.44 -0.97 2.04
CA ARG A 27 27.68 0.14 2.63
C ARG A 27 28.19 1.46 2.03
N PRO A 28 27.32 2.33 1.49
CA PRO A 28 27.74 3.66 1.06
C PRO A 28 28.43 4.40 2.20
N SER A 29 29.61 4.95 1.93
CA SER A 29 30.41 5.67 2.92
C SER A 29 29.83 7.07 3.15
N LEU A 30 28.75 7.14 3.94
CA LEU A 30 28.29 8.40 4.52
C LEU A 30 29.45 8.98 5.34
N GLY A 31 29.83 10.22 5.03
CA GLY A 31 31.17 10.74 5.28
C GLY A 31 31.66 10.67 6.73
N LYS A 32 32.99 10.57 6.89
CA LYS A 32 33.68 10.47 8.19
C LYS A 32 33.22 11.57 9.16
N ALA A 33 32.40 11.18 10.14
CA ALA A 33 32.13 12.01 11.32
C ALA A 33 33.45 12.17 12.11
N LYS A 34 34.05 13.36 12.06
CA LYS A 34 35.28 13.68 12.77
C LYS A 34 34.98 13.88 14.26
N SER A 35 34.91 12.78 15.00
CA SER A 35 34.80 12.81 16.46
C SER A 35 36.02 13.50 17.07
N ALA A 36 35.81 14.49 17.93
CA ALA A 36 36.85 15.29 18.55
C ALA A 36 36.49 15.69 19.99
N ASN A 37 36.45 14.66 20.85
CA ASN A 37 36.66 14.65 22.30
C ASN A 37 35.77 15.48 23.27
N ALA A 38 35.68 14.91 24.47
CA ALA A 38 34.87 15.25 25.63
C ALA A 38 34.98 16.68 26.22
N GLY A 39 33.90 17.05 26.91
CA GLY A 39 33.80 18.11 27.92
C GLY A 39 32.37 18.11 28.48
N GLY A 40 32.18 18.10 29.80
CA GLY A 40 30.86 17.92 30.42
C GLY A 40 30.59 18.87 31.59
N SER A 41 29.30 19.16 31.82
CA SER A 41 28.74 19.73 33.05
C SER A 41 27.21 19.65 32.98
N ASP A 42 26.53 19.45 34.11
CA ASP A 42 25.08 19.46 34.19
C ASP A 42 24.50 20.89 34.22
N ASN A 43 23.34 21.12 33.57
CA ASN A 43 22.16 21.81 34.12
C ASN A 43 21.01 21.94 33.08
N PRO A 44 19.76 22.25 33.49
CA PRO A 44 18.57 22.04 32.65
C PRO A 44 17.94 23.29 32.00
N HIS A 45 17.29 23.01 30.85
CA HIS A 45 16.11 23.69 30.28
C HIS A 45 16.26 25.06 29.56
N SER A 46 15.30 25.31 28.66
CA SER A 46 15.08 26.48 27.80
C SER A 46 16.12 26.74 26.71
N GLY A 47 15.67 26.75 25.44
CA GLY A 47 16.54 26.98 24.29
C GLY A 47 15.84 26.80 22.94
N THR A 48 15.13 27.83 22.48
CA THR A 48 14.50 27.88 21.14
C THR A 48 15.55 27.71 20.04
N THR A 49 15.70 26.48 19.53
CA THR A 49 16.67 26.18 18.47
C THR A 49 16.00 26.33 17.11
N THR A 50 16.12 27.53 16.54
CA THR A 50 15.93 27.77 15.11
C THR A 50 17.03 27.06 14.33
N VAL A 51 16.84 25.77 14.07
CA VAL A 51 17.73 25.00 13.17
C VAL A 51 17.65 25.64 11.78
N PRO A 52 18.72 26.28 11.27
CA PRO A 52 18.69 26.81 9.92
C PRO A 52 18.54 25.63 8.95
N PRO A 53 17.80 25.77 7.83
CA PRO A 53 17.69 24.71 6.86
C PRO A 53 19.10 24.38 6.34
N LYS A 54 19.62 23.20 6.70
CA LYS A 54 20.85 22.68 6.10
C LYS A 54 20.66 22.75 4.60
N SER A 55 21.54 23.45 3.90
CA SER A 55 21.45 23.65 2.45
C SER A 55 21.45 22.28 1.77
N VAL A 56 20.26 21.81 1.40
CA VAL A 56 20.08 20.49 0.82
C VAL A 56 20.65 20.55 -0.59
N ASP A 57 21.81 19.93 -0.77
CA ASP A 57 22.42 19.80 -2.08
C ASP A 57 21.50 18.94 -2.96
N THR A 58 20.78 19.63 -3.86
CA THR A 58 19.85 19.01 -4.80
C THR A 58 20.56 18.21 -5.89
N GLN A 59 21.86 18.41 -6.09
CA GLN A 59 22.68 17.63 -7.01
C GLN A 59 23.13 16.34 -6.34
N ALA A 60 23.57 16.39 -5.07
CA ALA A 60 23.80 15.18 -4.26
C ALA A 60 22.52 14.36 -4.05
N LEU A 61 21.36 15.00 -3.81
CA LEU A 61 20.08 14.30 -3.74
C LEU A 61 19.69 13.66 -5.09
N LYS A 62 19.92 14.35 -6.21
CA LYS A 62 19.72 13.76 -7.55
C LYS A 62 20.62 12.55 -7.76
N GLN A 63 21.91 12.66 -7.46
CA GLN A 63 22.85 11.53 -7.58
C GLN A 63 22.46 10.34 -6.69
N VAL A 64 21.97 10.58 -5.46
CA VAL A 64 21.46 9.51 -4.58
C VAL A 64 20.15 8.91 -5.13
N ALA A 65 19.22 9.72 -5.63
CA ALA A 65 17.99 9.24 -6.24
C ALA A 65 18.25 8.46 -7.55
N GLU A 66 19.18 8.93 -8.38
CA GLU A 66 19.67 8.28 -9.59
C GLU A 66 20.39 6.97 -9.26
N GLN A 67 21.16 6.89 -8.17
CA GLN A 67 21.76 5.62 -7.70
C GLN A 67 20.69 4.64 -7.19
N ILE A 68 19.65 5.12 -6.50
CA ILE A 68 18.51 4.29 -6.06
C ILE A 68 17.69 3.77 -7.26
N LEU A 69 17.53 4.57 -8.33
CA LEU A 69 16.87 4.15 -9.57
C LEU A 69 17.75 3.25 -10.45
N ALA A 70 19.05 3.52 -10.54
CA ALA A 70 20.02 2.72 -11.31
C ALA A 70 20.27 1.34 -10.67
N ALA A 71 19.98 1.18 -9.39
CA ALA A 71 19.90 -0.11 -8.70
C ALA A 71 18.68 -0.96 -9.11
N GLN A 72 18.28 -0.93 -10.39
CA GLN A 72 17.26 -1.80 -10.98
C GLN A 72 17.77 -2.65 -12.15
N ASN A 73 18.97 -3.19 -12.00
CA ASN A 73 19.23 -4.57 -12.43
C ASN A 73 18.58 -5.59 -11.45
N ASN A 74 17.37 -5.29 -11.00
CA ASN A 74 16.48 -6.22 -10.29
C ASN A 74 15.86 -7.17 -11.32
N SER A 75 16.70 -7.97 -11.96
CA SER A 75 16.26 -9.20 -12.57
C SER A 75 15.74 -10.10 -11.44
N CYS A 76 14.43 -10.07 -11.22
CA CYS A 76 13.72 -10.99 -10.35
C CYS A 76 13.86 -12.41 -10.93
N SER A 77 15.01 -13.04 -10.70
CA SER A 77 15.30 -14.39 -11.15
C SER A 77 14.28 -15.31 -10.53
N ALA A 78 13.42 -15.90 -11.37
CA ALA A 78 12.31 -16.76 -10.96
C ALA A 78 12.76 -18.14 -10.47
N THR A 79 13.90 -18.20 -9.77
CA THR A 79 14.49 -19.38 -9.13
C THR A 79 14.28 -19.36 -7.61
N ALA A 80 13.23 -18.68 -7.15
CA ALA A 80 12.64 -18.97 -5.85
C ALA A 80 11.94 -20.34 -5.93
N THR A 81 12.63 -21.39 -5.49
CA THR A 81 12.10 -22.78 -5.52
C THR A 81 11.02 -23.05 -4.48
N GLY A 82 10.82 -22.13 -3.53
CA GLY A 82 9.55 -21.98 -2.84
C GLY A 82 8.69 -20.98 -3.61
N ALA A 83 7.43 -21.32 -3.88
CA ALA A 83 6.47 -20.37 -4.42
C ALA A 83 6.44 -19.11 -3.54
N ALA A 84 6.42 -17.92 -4.17
CA ALA A 84 6.20 -16.69 -3.43
C ALA A 84 4.88 -16.84 -2.64
N PRO A 85 4.85 -16.53 -1.33
CA PRO A 85 3.64 -16.71 -0.53
C PRO A 85 2.52 -15.89 -1.17
N GLU A 86 1.37 -16.52 -1.42
CA GLU A 86 0.26 -15.87 -2.08
C GLU A 86 -0.12 -14.57 -1.34
N PRO A 87 -0.47 -13.49 -2.07
CA PRO A 87 -0.74 -12.19 -1.45
C PRO A 87 -2.04 -12.23 -0.63
N ILE A 88 -1.93 -12.63 0.64
CA ILE A 88 -3.07 -12.79 1.56
C ILE A 88 -3.75 -11.44 1.77
N LEU A 89 -5.04 -11.36 1.41
CA LEU A 89 -5.91 -10.24 1.77
C LEU A 89 -6.11 -10.22 3.29
N ARG A 90 -5.40 -9.31 3.96
CA ARG A 90 -5.59 -9.05 5.39
C ARG A 90 -6.65 -7.98 5.65
N LEU A 91 -7.26 -8.04 6.82
CA LEU A 91 -8.06 -6.92 7.33
C LEU A 91 -7.17 -5.68 7.57
N LEU A 92 -7.79 -4.51 7.42
CA LEU A 92 -7.20 -3.24 7.84
C LEU A 92 -7.39 -3.10 9.36
N THR A 93 -6.35 -2.65 10.04
CA THR A 93 -6.47 -2.16 11.43
C THR A 93 -7.39 -0.94 11.50
N LYS A 94 -7.91 -0.64 12.69
CA LYS A 94 -8.80 0.51 12.94
C LYS A 94 -8.15 1.83 12.48
N VAL A 95 -6.84 1.95 12.69
CA VAL A 95 -6.01 3.08 12.24
C VAL A 95 -5.88 3.11 10.72
N GLU A 96 -5.58 1.98 10.07
CA GLU A 96 -5.43 1.91 8.60
C GLU A 96 -6.75 2.14 7.87
N TYR A 97 -7.88 1.74 8.45
CA TYR A 97 -9.21 2.03 7.93
C TYR A 97 -9.46 3.55 7.92
N ASN A 98 -9.35 4.21 9.07
CA ASN A 98 -9.49 5.67 9.18
C ASN A 98 -8.53 6.42 8.24
N ASN A 99 -7.25 6.01 8.19
CA ASN A 99 -6.26 6.61 7.29
C ASN A 99 -6.63 6.43 5.81
N SER A 100 -7.25 5.30 5.44
CA SER A 100 -7.73 5.07 4.07
C SER A 100 -8.93 5.95 3.73
N ILE A 101 -9.88 6.11 4.66
CA ILE A 101 -11.03 7.02 4.50
C ILE A 101 -10.55 8.47 4.38
N ALA A 102 -9.60 8.90 5.23
CA ALA A 102 -8.99 10.23 5.13
C ALA A 102 -8.22 10.43 3.82
N SER A 103 -7.46 9.43 3.36
CA SER A 103 -6.66 9.53 2.13
C SER A 103 -7.49 9.47 0.83
N VAL A 104 -8.67 8.83 0.85
CA VAL A 104 -9.47 8.61 -0.37
C VAL A 104 -10.70 9.52 -0.44
N LEU A 105 -11.32 9.83 0.70
CA LEU A 105 -12.57 10.62 0.79
C LEU A 105 -12.36 12.00 1.47
N ASN A 106 -11.14 12.34 1.90
CA ASN A 106 -10.79 13.57 2.64
C ASN A 106 -11.56 13.73 3.98
N LEU A 107 -12.09 12.63 4.53
CA LEU A 107 -12.87 12.61 5.77
C LEU A 107 -12.02 12.17 6.97
N LYS A 108 -11.97 12.98 8.02
CA LYS A 108 -10.97 12.87 9.11
C LYS A 108 -11.54 12.37 10.46
N THR A 109 -12.81 12.02 10.48
CA THR A 109 -13.50 11.49 11.68
C THR A 109 -13.00 10.08 12.03
N ASN A 110 -12.99 9.73 13.31
CA ASN A 110 -12.60 8.39 13.80
C ASN A 110 -13.76 7.39 13.63
N TYR A 111 -14.05 7.00 12.39
CA TYR A 111 -15.15 6.08 12.07
C TYR A 111 -14.95 4.68 12.64
N ALA A 112 -13.71 4.18 12.64
CA ALA A 112 -13.39 2.85 13.14
C ALA A 112 -13.35 2.77 14.68
N ALA A 113 -13.88 3.75 15.42
CA ALA A 113 -13.83 3.78 16.89
C ALA A 113 -14.39 2.49 17.52
N ASP A 114 -15.57 2.05 17.07
CA ASP A 114 -16.34 0.94 17.66
C ASP A 114 -16.08 -0.42 16.99
N PHE A 115 -15.17 -0.50 16.02
CA PHE A 115 -14.79 -1.78 15.42
C PHE A 115 -14.16 -2.71 16.48
N PRO A 116 -14.32 -4.05 16.35
CA PRO A 116 -13.61 -5.00 17.22
C PRO A 116 -12.08 -4.74 17.26
N VAL A 117 -11.46 -5.03 18.40
CA VAL A 117 -10.03 -4.74 18.62
C VAL A 117 -9.16 -5.83 17.99
N GLU A 118 -8.12 -5.41 17.29
CA GLU A 118 -7.22 -6.31 16.55
C GLU A 118 -6.29 -7.09 17.50
N GLN A 119 -6.05 -8.36 17.21
CA GLN A 119 -5.19 -9.19 18.04
C GLN A 119 -3.72 -8.81 17.86
N ARG A 120 -3.04 -8.50 18.98
CA ARG A 120 -1.62 -8.11 18.99
C ARG A 120 -0.72 -9.32 19.15
N ILE A 121 -0.19 -9.84 18.04
CA ILE A 121 0.78 -10.94 18.01
C ILE A 121 2.18 -10.37 17.80
N LEU A 122 3.15 -10.73 18.65
CA LEU A 122 4.55 -10.25 18.61
C LEU A 122 4.69 -8.71 18.50
N GLY A 123 3.75 -7.97 19.09
CA GLY A 123 3.69 -6.50 19.00
C GLY A 123 2.89 -5.95 17.82
N PHE A 124 2.72 -6.71 16.74
CA PHE A 124 2.02 -6.31 15.51
C PHE A 124 0.50 -6.46 15.62
N LYS A 125 -0.24 -5.57 14.95
CA LYS A 125 -1.72 -5.54 14.93
C LYS A 125 -2.36 -5.98 13.61
N ASN A 126 -1.57 -6.24 12.57
CA ASN A 126 -2.02 -6.45 11.18
C ASN A 126 -1.95 -7.92 10.74
N ASN A 127 -2.12 -8.85 11.68
CA ASN A 127 -1.91 -10.29 11.49
C ASN A 127 -3.05 -10.92 10.68
N ALA A 128 -2.76 -11.32 9.44
CA ALA A 128 -3.77 -11.82 8.49
C ALA A 128 -4.44 -13.14 8.93
N THR A 129 -3.73 -13.98 9.68
CA THR A 129 -4.21 -15.30 10.15
C THR A 129 -5.09 -15.24 11.39
N THR A 130 -5.10 -14.12 12.12
CA THR A 130 -5.82 -13.99 13.40
C THR A 130 -6.88 -12.89 13.39
N ASN A 131 -6.67 -11.82 12.61
CA ASN A 131 -7.69 -10.79 12.39
C ASN A 131 -8.62 -11.22 11.25
N LEU A 132 -9.63 -12.01 11.59
CA LEU A 132 -10.67 -12.47 10.66
C LEU A 132 -11.95 -11.64 10.81
N VAL A 133 -12.81 -11.66 9.80
CA VAL A 133 -14.14 -11.02 9.88
C VAL A 133 -15.03 -11.84 10.81
N SER A 134 -15.65 -11.17 11.78
CA SER A 134 -16.76 -11.69 12.60
C SER A 134 -18.05 -10.94 12.28
N ASP A 135 -19.18 -11.43 12.73
CA ASP A 135 -20.48 -10.76 12.55
C ASP A 135 -20.45 -9.31 13.08
N SER A 136 -19.81 -9.12 14.24
CA SER A 136 -19.56 -7.80 14.84
C SER A 136 -18.63 -6.88 14.03
N HIS A 137 -17.76 -7.43 13.16
CA HIS A 137 -17.07 -6.60 12.16
C HIS A 137 -18.02 -6.21 11.02
N MET A 138 -18.86 -7.15 10.54
CA MET A 138 -19.79 -6.92 9.43
C MET A 138 -20.82 -5.84 9.79
N ASP A 139 -21.47 -5.93 10.94
CA ASP A 139 -22.42 -4.93 11.44
C ASP A 139 -21.76 -3.55 11.58
N ALA A 140 -20.55 -3.51 12.13
CA ALA A 140 -19.80 -2.26 12.30
C ALA A 140 -19.42 -1.64 10.94
N TYR A 141 -18.93 -2.43 9.98
CA TYR A 141 -18.65 -1.96 8.62
C TYR A 141 -19.91 -1.44 7.91
N LEU A 142 -21.04 -2.15 8.00
CA LEU A 142 -22.30 -1.75 7.37
C LEU A 142 -22.88 -0.47 7.97
N ASN A 143 -22.78 -0.28 9.29
CA ASN A 143 -23.27 0.93 9.94
C ASN A 143 -22.34 2.12 9.69
N VAL A 144 -21.03 1.93 9.77
CA VAL A 144 -20.04 2.98 9.45
C VAL A 144 -20.09 3.38 7.97
N ALA A 145 -20.31 2.45 7.04
CA ALA A 145 -20.47 2.77 5.62
C ALA A 145 -21.64 3.74 5.37
N LYS A 146 -22.78 3.57 6.06
CA LYS A 146 -23.93 4.51 5.97
C LYS A 146 -23.56 5.92 6.46
N VAL A 147 -22.84 6.01 7.58
CA VAL A 147 -22.37 7.29 8.16
C VAL A 147 -21.40 7.99 7.22
N ILE A 148 -20.35 7.27 6.76
CA ILE A 148 -19.35 7.79 5.82
C ILE A 148 -20.01 8.25 4.52
N SER A 149 -20.91 7.45 3.93
CA SER A 149 -21.60 7.83 2.69
C SER A 149 -22.41 9.10 2.85
N LYS A 150 -23.15 9.26 3.97
CA LYS A 150 -23.94 10.47 4.25
C LYS A 150 -23.05 11.70 4.42
N GLU A 151 -21.97 11.59 5.20
CA GLU A 151 -21.04 12.69 5.44
C GLU A 151 -20.28 13.07 4.15
N PHE A 152 -19.80 12.09 3.38
CA PHE A 152 -19.11 12.28 2.11
C PHE A 152 -19.96 13.04 1.09
N VAL A 153 -21.21 12.59 0.87
CA VAL A 153 -22.18 13.20 -0.03
C VAL A 153 -22.49 14.65 0.37
N ALA A 154 -22.54 14.95 1.67
CA ALA A 154 -22.84 16.28 2.18
C ALA A 154 -21.65 17.27 2.22
N THR A 155 -20.40 16.80 2.04
CA THR A 155 -19.19 17.63 2.29
C THR A 155 -18.16 17.61 1.16
N ASN A 156 -17.64 16.43 0.84
CA ASN A 156 -16.44 16.24 0.00
C ASN A 156 -16.73 15.68 -1.39
N PHE A 157 -17.97 15.30 -1.69
CA PHE A 157 -18.31 14.59 -2.93
C PHE A 157 -17.83 15.31 -4.19
N GLN A 158 -18.21 16.57 -4.39
CA GLN A 158 -17.87 17.29 -5.62
C GLN A 158 -16.35 17.56 -5.74
N SER A 159 -15.63 17.74 -4.63
CA SER A 159 -14.19 18.00 -4.63
C SER A 159 -13.34 16.73 -4.78
N VAL A 160 -13.86 15.56 -4.40
CA VAL A 160 -13.16 14.26 -4.51
C VAL A 160 -13.53 13.51 -5.80
N VAL A 161 -14.76 13.65 -6.29
CA VAL A 161 -15.27 12.96 -7.49
C VAL A 161 -15.16 13.84 -8.74
N GLY A 162 -15.27 15.17 -8.61
CA GLY A 162 -15.19 16.11 -9.74
C GLY A 162 -16.49 16.29 -10.53
N CYS A 163 -17.63 15.77 -10.05
CA CYS A 163 -18.94 15.92 -10.68
C CYS A 163 -20.06 16.18 -9.66
N ALA A 164 -21.19 16.71 -10.14
CA ALA A 164 -22.38 16.98 -9.35
C ALA A 164 -23.34 15.77 -9.37
N LEU A 165 -24.04 15.54 -8.25
CA LEU A 165 -25.02 14.46 -8.09
C LEU A 165 -26.16 14.51 -9.13
N THR A 166 -26.51 15.72 -9.58
CA THR A 166 -27.53 15.97 -10.61
C THR A 166 -27.17 15.44 -12.00
N ALA A 167 -25.92 15.03 -12.24
CA ALA A 167 -25.51 14.34 -13.47
C ALA A 167 -25.71 12.80 -13.39
N GLY A 168 -26.32 12.28 -12.32
CA GLY A 168 -26.84 10.91 -12.22
C GLY A 168 -25.83 9.81 -12.55
N GLU A 169 -26.25 8.85 -13.39
CA GLU A 169 -25.45 7.71 -13.85
C GLU A 169 -24.06 8.13 -14.38
N THR A 170 -23.94 9.25 -15.09
CA THR A 170 -22.64 9.74 -15.59
C THR A 170 -21.69 10.07 -14.45
N CYS A 171 -22.19 10.68 -13.37
CA CYS A 171 -21.38 10.99 -12.20
C CYS A 171 -21.10 9.76 -11.32
N VAL A 172 -22.05 8.82 -11.26
CA VAL A 172 -21.85 7.51 -10.59
C VAL A 172 -20.78 6.68 -11.30
N ASN A 173 -20.70 6.72 -12.63
CA ASN A 173 -19.59 6.10 -13.38
C ASN A 173 -18.23 6.74 -13.04
N THR A 174 -18.16 8.07 -12.88
CA THR A 174 -16.93 8.77 -12.42
C THR A 174 -16.55 8.35 -10.99
N LEU A 175 -17.53 8.27 -10.08
CA LEU A 175 -17.33 7.78 -8.70
C LEU A 175 -16.77 6.35 -8.67
N ILE A 176 -17.40 5.42 -9.39
CA ILE A 176 -17.00 4.01 -9.43
C ILE A 176 -15.57 3.87 -9.94
N ASN A 177 -15.27 4.44 -11.11
CA ASN A 177 -13.97 4.24 -11.76
C ASN A 177 -12.84 5.07 -11.11
N GLY A 178 -13.14 6.27 -10.60
CA GLY A 178 -12.14 7.19 -10.03
C GLY A 178 -11.90 7.05 -8.52
N VAL A 179 -12.95 6.78 -7.73
CA VAL A 179 -12.85 6.61 -6.26
C VAL A 179 -12.86 5.14 -5.89
N GLY A 180 -13.70 4.31 -6.53
CA GLY A 180 -13.76 2.87 -6.26
C GLY A 180 -12.40 2.18 -6.43
N ALA A 181 -11.67 2.50 -7.51
CA ALA A 181 -10.33 1.94 -7.74
C ALA A 181 -9.32 2.25 -6.60
N LYS A 182 -9.46 3.41 -5.94
CA LYS A 182 -8.65 3.80 -4.78
C LYS A 182 -9.06 3.02 -3.52
N LEU A 183 -10.37 2.83 -3.32
CA LEU A 183 -10.92 2.07 -2.18
C LEU A 183 -10.56 0.58 -2.25
N TRP A 184 -10.68 -0.03 -3.43
CA TRP A 184 -10.30 -1.43 -3.67
C TRP A 184 -8.79 -1.64 -3.87
N ARG A 185 -8.03 -0.56 -4.03
CA ARG A 185 -6.56 -0.56 -4.27
C ARG A 185 -6.14 -1.37 -5.51
N ARG A 186 -7.04 -1.53 -6.47
CA ARG A 186 -6.83 -2.15 -7.79
C ARG A 186 -7.79 -1.53 -8.82
N PRO A 187 -7.54 -1.69 -10.13
CA PRO A 187 -8.53 -1.37 -11.15
C PRO A 187 -9.86 -2.08 -10.88
N ILE A 188 -10.98 -1.38 -11.15
CA ILE A 188 -12.32 -1.97 -11.16
C ILE A 188 -12.49 -2.74 -12.47
N GLU A 189 -12.91 -4.00 -12.42
CA GLU A 189 -13.20 -4.75 -13.64
C GLU A 189 -14.55 -4.35 -14.23
N LYS A 190 -14.72 -4.51 -15.54
CA LYS A 190 -15.97 -4.13 -16.24
C LYS A 190 -17.21 -4.81 -15.65
N ALA A 191 -17.10 -6.08 -15.26
CA ALA A 191 -18.20 -6.82 -14.63
C ALA A 191 -18.60 -6.26 -13.25
N GLU A 192 -17.71 -5.53 -12.59
CA GLU A 192 -17.87 -5.03 -11.24
C GLU A 192 -18.47 -3.63 -11.23
N SER A 193 -17.97 -2.74 -12.11
CA SER A 193 -18.62 -1.45 -12.36
C SER A 193 -20.04 -1.62 -12.91
N THR A 194 -20.29 -2.61 -13.77
CA THR A 194 -21.65 -2.98 -14.20
C THR A 194 -22.55 -3.36 -13.03
N ARG A 195 -22.08 -4.16 -12.05
CA ARG A 195 -22.88 -4.53 -10.86
C ARG A 195 -23.13 -3.33 -9.94
N MET A 196 -22.14 -2.47 -9.74
CA MET A 196 -22.30 -1.26 -8.92
C MET A 196 -23.27 -0.26 -9.55
N LEU A 197 -23.25 -0.11 -10.88
CA LEU A 197 -24.19 0.75 -11.59
C LEU A 197 -25.61 0.18 -11.61
N ALA A 198 -25.77 -1.13 -11.81
CA ALA A 198 -27.08 -1.78 -11.69
C ALA A 198 -27.68 -1.62 -10.28
N LEU A 199 -26.86 -1.67 -9.22
CA LEU A 199 -27.30 -1.39 -7.86
C LEU A 199 -27.77 0.06 -7.70
N TYR A 200 -27.06 1.04 -8.25
CA TYR A 200 -27.51 2.45 -8.25
C TYR A 200 -28.85 2.59 -8.98
N ASN A 201 -28.97 2.07 -10.21
CA ASN A 201 -30.20 2.13 -11.01
C ASN A 201 -31.38 1.32 -10.44
N THR A 202 -31.19 0.59 -9.34
CA THR A 202 -32.27 -0.07 -8.56
C THR A 202 -32.91 0.86 -7.52
N TYR A 203 -32.22 1.95 -7.13
CA TYR A 203 -32.59 2.85 -6.03
C TYR A 203 -32.43 4.34 -6.37
N ALA A 204 -32.33 4.68 -7.66
CA ALA A 204 -32.14 6.04 -8.18
C ALA A 204 -33.47 6.76 -8.47
#